data_AF-A0A542Y1U8-F1
#
_entry.id   AF-A0A542Y1U8-F1
#
_cell.length_a   1.000
_cell.length_b   1.000
_cell.length_c   1.000
_cell.angle_alpha   90.00
_cell.angle_beta   90.00
_cell.angle_gamma   90.00
#
_symmetry.space_group_name_H-M   'P 1'
#
loop_
_entity.id
_entity.type
_entity.pdbx_description
1 polymer ?
#
loop_
_entity_poly.entity_id
_entity_poly.type
_entity_poly.pdbx_seq_one_letter_code
_entity_poly.pdbx_strand_id
1 'polypeptide(L)'
;MGALAVVVVVALTGCTAPEPEPEELTVSAAGARYLDAICPVNAAWEGVDLEVDRLRLVLSRGDTGDTAAIGGALADLERASTAASETLSDETVAWPAKAEGGVAEVAETLAADAEQAARAAKLPAVDLVDYSWEGVKAIGSAAAATRAALGLPEGVGSACADRPVSAR
;
A
#
# COMPACT_ATOMS: atom_id res chain seq x y z
N MET A 1 -41.69 -20.53 -57.21
CA MET A 1 -40.60 -19.66 -57.71
C MET A 1 -40.26 -18.69 -56.59
N GLY A 2 -39.26 -19.04 -55.77
CA GLY A 2 -38.84 -18.23 -54.62
C GLY A 2 -37.72 -17.27 -55.02
N ALA A 3 -37.85 -16.01 -54.66
CA ALA A 3 -36.79 -15.00 -54.79
C ALA A 3 -36.11 -14.84 -53.42
N LEU A 4 -34.82 -15.16 -53.38
CA LEU A 4 -33.92 -14.92 -52.25
C LEU A 4 -33.43 -13.46 -52.33
N ALA A 5 -33.72 -12.66 -51.31
CA ALA A 5 -33.07 -11.37 -51.10
C ALA A 5 -31.85 -11.58 -50.19
N VAL A 6 -30.66 -11.32 -50.72
CA VAL A 6 -29.38 -11.40 -50.00
C VAL A 6 -29.24 -10.14 -49.14
N VAL A 7 -29.28 -10.32 -47.82
CA VAL A 7 -28.87 -9.30 -46.85
C VAL A 7 -27.36 -9.39 -46.70
N VAL A 8 -26.65 -8.36 -47.16
CA VAL A 8 -25.22 -8.20 -46.91
C VAL A 8 -25.05 -7.69 -45.48
N VAL A 9 -24.60 -8.57 -44.59
CA VAL A 9 -24.17 -8.20 -43.23
C VAL A 9 -22.71 -7.76 -43.31
N VAL A 10 -22.48 -6.46 -43.10
CA VAL A 10 -21.14 -5.88 -42.93
C VAL A 10 -20.61 -6.32 -41.57
N ALA A 11 -19.68 -7.27 -41.56
CA ALA A 11 -18.96 -7.67 -40.36
C ALA A 11 -17.88 -6.62 -40.05
N LEU A 12 -18.14 -5.78 -39.03
CA LEU A 12 -17.12 -4.95 -38.39
C LEU A 12 -16.27 -5.86 -37.49
N THR A 13 -15.23 -6.46 -38.05
CA THR A 13 -14.18 -7.15 -37.28
C THR A 13 -13.32 -6.11 -36.57
N GLY A 14 -13.72 -5.73 -35.36
CA GLY A 14 -12.84 -5.03 -34.43
C GLY A 14 -11.69 -5.96 -34.04
N CYS A 15 -10.49 -5.64 -34.51
CA CYS A 15 -9.25 -6.22 -34.00
C CYS A 15 -9.00 -5.65 -32.59
N THR A 16 -9.57 -6.27 -31.55
CA THR A 16 -9.03 -6.10 -30.20
C THR A 16 -7.91 -7.12 -30.07
N ALA A 17 -6.66 -6.68 -30.09
CA ALA A 17 -5.54 -7.53 -29.72
C ALA A 17 -5.82 -8.09 -28.30
N PRO A 18 -5.58 -9.38 -28.04
CA PRO A 18 -5.77 -9.93 -26.71
C PRO A 18 -4.93 -9.14 -25.71
N GLU A 19 -5.56 -8.72 -24.62
CA GLU A 19 -4.88 -8.06 -23.50
C GLU A 19 -3.79 -9.01 -22.98
N PRO A 20 -2.56 -8.52 -22.74
CA PRO A 20 -1.49 -9.39 -22.27
C PRO A 20 -1.89 -10.03 -20.94
N GLU A 21 -1.65 -11.34 -20.82
CA GLU A 21 -1.84 -12.04 -19.54
C GLU A 21 -0.89 -11.47 -18.48
N PRO A 22 -1.34 -11.34 -17.21
CA PRO A 22 -0.48 -10.87 -16.13
C PRO A 22 0.78 -11.73 -15.94
N GLU A 23 1.89 -11.10 -15.58
CA GLU A 23 3.13 -11.82 -15.27
C GLU A 23 3.00 -12.57 -13.94
N GLU A 24 3.05 -13.91 -13.98
CA GLU A 24 3.05 -14.72 -12.75
C GLU A 24 4.38 -14.60 -11.99
N LEU A 25 4.30 -14.11 -10.75
CA LEU A 25 5.48 -14.03 -9.89
C LEU A 25 5.82 -15.37 -9.25
N THR A 26 7.12 -15.68 -9.26
CA THR A 26 7.66 -16.68 -8.33
C THR A 26 7.50 -16.19 -6.89
N VAL A 27 7.40 -17.10 -5.91
CA VAL A 27 7.28 -16.73 -4.49
C VAL A 27 8.38 -15.77 -4.03
N SER A 28 9.62 -15.98 -4.48
CA SER A 28 10.74 -15.09 -4.17
C SER A 28 10.60 -13.71 -4.81
N ALA A 29 10.17 -13.63 -6.07
CA ALA A 29 9.94 -12.35 -6.75
C ALA A 29 8.78 -11.58 -6.12
N ALA A 30 7.70 -12.28 -5.75
CA ALA A 30 6.57 -11.73 -5.02
C ALA A 30 6.99 -11.22 -3.63
N GLY A 31 7.82 -11.99 -2.90
CA GLY A 31 8.37 -11.55 -1.63
C GLY A 31 9.19 -10.27 -1.75
N ALA A 32 10.05 -10.17 -2.76
CA ALA A 32 10.84 -8.96 -3.03
C ALA A 32 9.94 -7.76 -3.37
N ARG A 33 9.00 -7.94 -4.31
CA ARG A 33 8.04 -6.88 -4.70
C ARG A 33 7.23 -6.39 -3.51
N TYR A 34 6.75 -7.32 -2.67
CA TYR A 34 6.00 -6.99 -1.46
C TYR A 34 6.84 -6.14 -0.49
N LEU A 35 8.10 -6.52 -0.23
CA LEU A 35 8.98 -5.75 0.65
C LEU A 35 9.43 -4.42 0.05
N ASP A 36 9.56 -4.33 -1.27
CA ASP A 36 9.83 -3.09 -1.98
C ASP A 36 8.72 -2.06 -1.74
N ALA A 37 7.46 -2.51 -1.69
CA ALA A 37 6.29 -1.67 -1.38
C ALA A 37 6.17 -1.35 0.12
N ILE A 38 6.32 -2.34 1.01
CA ILE A 38 5.99 -2.20 2.44
C ILE A 38 7.07 -1.48 3.26
N CYS A 39 8.35 -1.69 2.97
CA CYS A 39 9.41 -1.14 3.82
C CYS A 39 9.50 0.39 3.81
N PRO A 40 9.29 1.10 2.68
CA PRO A 40 9.16 2.56 2.69
C PRO A 40 8.02 3.06 3.58
N VAL A 41 6.88 2.35 3.61
CA VAL A 41 5.75 2.69 4.48
C VAL A 41 6.13 2.50 5.95
N ASN A 42 6.80 1.40 6.29
CA ASN A 42 7.30 1.16 7.64
C ASN A 42 8.27 2.27 8.10
N ALA A 43 9.18 2.71 7.23
CA ALA A 43 10.10 3.81 7.53
C ALA A 43 9.36 5.16 7.71
N ALA A 44 8.30 5.40 6.94
CA ALA A 44 7.48 6.60 7.10
C ALA A 44 6.72 6.59 8.45
N TRP A 45 6.20 5.43 8.87
CA TRP A 45 5.60 5.25 10.20
C TRP A 45 6.57 5.56 11.34
N GLU A 46 7.81 5.11 11.26
CA GLU A 46 8.85 5.45 12.25
C GLU A 46 9.06 6.97 12.35
N GLY A 47 8.99 7.69 11.23
CA GLY A 47 9.05 9.15 11.21
C GLY A 47 7.83 9.81 11.86
N VAL A 48 6.63 9.30 11.60
CA VAL A 48 5.40 9.77 12.25
C VAL A 48 5.45 9.56 13.76
N ASP A 49 5.83 8.36 14.22
CA ASP A 49 5.93 8.04 15.65
C ASP A 49 6.91 8.97 16.38
N LEU A 50 8.07 9.23 15.78
CA LEU A 50 9.07 10.16 16.32
C LEU A 50 8.50 11.57 16.51
N GLU A 51 7.80 12.09 15.50
CA GLU A 51 7.25 13.44 15.56
C GLU A 51 6.02 13.53 16.47
N VAL A 52 5.24 12.45 16.62
CA VAL A 52 4.15 12.37 17.61
C VAL A 52 4.73 12.47 19.01
N ASP A 53 5.77 11.71 19.31
CA ASP A 53 6.43 11.75 20.63
C ASP A 53 7.04 13.11 20.92
N ARG A 54 7.66 13.74 19.90
CA ARG A 54 8.15 15.12 20.00
C ARG A 54 7.02 16.09 20.32
N LEU A 55 5.88 15.99 19.63
CA LEU A 55 4.74 16.86 19.83
C LEU A 55 4.14 16.68 21.23
N ARG A 56 4.00 15.43 21.72
CA ARG A 56 3.58 15.13 23.09
C ARG A 56 4.48 15.78 24.13
N LEU A 57 5.80 15.75 23.93
CA LEU A 57 6.75 16.41 24.84
C LEU A 57 6.57 17.93 24.86
N VAL A 58 6.33 18.57 23.71
CA VAL A 58 6.07 20.01 23.62
C VAL A 58 4.77 20.38 24.35
N LEU A 59 3.68 19.66 24.07
CA LEU A 59 2.38 19.88 24.71
C LEU A 59 2.45 19.68 26.23
N SER A 60 3.23 18.69 26.70
CA SER A 60 3.40 18.44 28.14
C SER A 60 4.05 19.60 28.92
N ARG A 61 4.75 20.50 28.22
CA ARG A 61 5.36 21.71 28.78
C ARG A 61 4.42 22.92 28.80
N GLY A 62 3.21 22.77 28.25
CA GLY A 62 2.23 23.85 28.14
C GLY A 62 2.38 24.72 26.89
N ASP A 63 3.26 24.33 25.96
CA ASP A 63 3.42 25.00 24.67
C ASP A 63 2.31 24.56 23.70
N THR A 64 1.97 25.38 22.71
CA THR A 64 0.86 25.09 21.78
C THR A 64 1.18 24.01 20.74
N GLY A 65 2.46 23.68 20.54
CA GLY A 65 2.93 22.69 19.57
C GLY A 65 2.89 23.19 18.11
N ASP A 66 4.01 23.12 17.40
CA ASP A 66 4.05 23.34 15.95
C ASP A 66 3.77 22.00 15.23
N THR A 67 2.80 21.99 14.32
CA THR A 67 2.41 20.79 13.57
C THR A 67 3.15 20.65 12.24
N ALA A 68 4.01 21.60 11.85
CA ALA A 68 4.68 21.56 10.55
C ALA A 68 5.54 20.29 10.34
N ALA A 69 6.30 19.89 11.35
CA ALA A 69 7.17 18.71 11.27
C ALA A 69 6.36 17.41 11.12
N ILE A 70 5.35 17.21 11.97
CA ILE A 70 4.48 16.04 11.88
C ILE A 70 3.60 16.04 10.63
N GLY A 71 3.17 17.21 10.15
CA GLY A 71 2.47 17.34 8.87
C GLY A 71 3.34 16.89 7.71
N GLY A 72 4.65 17.18 7.75
CA GLY A 72 5.62 16.65 6.78
C GLY A 72 5.74 15.13 6.84
N ALA A 73 5.88 14.56 8.05
CA ALA A 73 5.96 13.11 8.24
C ALA A 73 4.68 12.38 7.77
N LEU A 74 3.49 12.95 8.05
CA LEU A 74 2.21 12.41 7.59
C LEU A 74 2.05 12.49 6.08
N ALA A 75 2.55 13.56 5.44
CA ALA A 75 2.56 13.67 3.98
C ALA A 75 3.52 12.66 3.32
N ASP A 76 4.62 12.30 3.98
CA ASP A 76 5.51 11.23 3.53
C ASP A 76 4.86 9.85 3.70
N LEU A 77 4.16 9.61 4.82
CA LEU A 77 3.37 8.40 5.03
C LEU A 77 2.25 8.24 4.00
N GLU A 78 1.50 9.31 3.72
CA GLU A 78 0.47 9.33 2.67
C GLU A 78 1.05 8.89 1.33
N ARG A 79 2.15 9.52 0.91
CA ARG A 79 2.79 9.24 -0.38
C ARG A 79 3.32 7.81 -0.47
N ALA A 80 3.99 7.33 0.58
CA ALA A 80 4.51 5.98 0.63
C ALA A 80 3.38 4.94 0.59
N SER A 81 2.31 5.17 1.34
CA SER A 81 1.17 4.25 1.42
C SER A 81 0.39 4.19 0.11
N THR A 82 0.16 5.33 -0.55
CA THR A 82 -0.43 5.39 -1.89
C THR A 82 0.41 4.60 -2.90
N ALA A 83 1.71 4.87 -2.97
CA ALA A 83 2.60 4.17 -3.91
C ALA A 83 2.66 2.66 -3.64
N ALA A 84 2.66 2.26 -2.37
CA ALA A 84 2.64 0.86 -1.98
C ALA A 84 1.32 0.19 -2.35
N SER A 85 0.18 0.83 -2.06
CA SER A 85 -1.14 0.35 -2.49
C SER A 85 -1.19 0.13 -4.00
N GLU A 86 -0.80 1.13 -4.79
CA GLU A 86 -0.78 1.05 -6.26
C GLU A 86 0.12 -0.09 -6.76
N THR A 87 1.31 -0.26 -6.16
CA THR A 87 2.24 -1.35 -6.51
C THR A 87 1.66 -2.72 -6.22
N LEU A 88 0.93 -2.87 -5.11
CA LEU A 88 0.34 -4.13 -4.69
C LEU A 88 -0.94 -4.48 -5.47
N SER A 89 -1.71 -3.47 -5.90
CA SER A 89 -2.91 -3.62 -6.73
C SER A 89 -2.65 -3.61 -8.24
N ASP A 90 -1.39 -3.70 -8.67
CA ASP A 90 -1.01 -3.71 -10.08
C ASP A 90 -1.52 -4.97 -10.79
N GLU A 91 -2.54 -4.82 -11.63
CA GLU A 91 -3.20 -5.91 -12.37
C GLU A 91 -2.31 -6.53 -13.46
N THR A 92 -1.18 -5.90 -13.81
CA THR A 92 -0.23 -6.48 -14.79
C THR A 92 0.59 -7.63 -14.20
N VAL A 93 0.45 -7.90 -12.91
CA VAL A 93 1.22 -8.88 -12.16
C VAL A 93 0.28 -9.85 -11.43
N ALA A 94 0.49 -11.15 -11.61
CA ALA A 94 -0.24 -12.18 -10.88
C ALA A 94 0.56 -12.62 -9.64
N TRP A 95 -0.05 -12.40 -8.47
CA TRP A 95 0.50 -12.86 -7.18
C TRP A 95 0.34 -14.38 -7.03
N PRO A 96 1.24 -15.05 -6.27
CA PRO A 96 1.02 -16.45 -5.91
C PRO A 96 -0.35 -16.63 -5.23
N ALA A 97 -1.12 -17.63 -5.64
CA ALA A 97 -2.50 -17.84 -5.17
C ALA A 97 -2.67 -17.88 -3.63
N LYS A 98 -1.63 -18.28 -2.89
CA LYS A 98 -1.65 -18.29 -1.42
C LYS A 98 -1.51 -16.90 -0.79
N ALA A 99 -0.96 -15.94 -1.52
CA ALA A 99 -0.69 -14.59 -1.07
C ALA A 99 -1.65 -13.55 -1.67
N GLU A 100 -2.23 -13.82 -2.85
CA GLU A 100 -3.08 -12.90 -3.62
C GLU A 100 -4.13 -12.16 -2.76
N GLY A 101 -5.00 -12.91 -2.05
CA GLY A 101 -6.03 -12.29 -1.22
C GLY A 101 -5.48 -11.43 -0.09
N GLY A 102 -4.39 -11.86 0.54
CA GLY A 102 -3.73 -11.10 1.61
C GLY A 102 -2.97 -9.88 1.08
N VAL A 103 -2.47 -9.92 -0.15
CA VAL A 103 -1.86 -8.76 -0.80
C VAL A 103 -2.93 -7.72 -1.14
N ALA A 104 -4.07 -8.14 -1.67
CA ALA A 104 -5.19 -7.25 -1.94
C ALA A 104 -5.70 -6.57 -0.66
N GLU A 105 -5.85 -7.32 0.43
CA GLU A 105 -6.24 -6.76 1.74
C GLU A 105 -5.20 -5.75 2.25
N VAL A 106 -3.91 -6.06 2.15
CA VAL A 106 -2.85 -5.11 2.53
C VAL A 106 -2.89 -3.86 1.64
N ALA A 107 -3.11 -3.98 0.34
CA ALA A 107 -3.22 -2.84 -0.57
C ALA A 107 -4.38 -1.91 -0.15
N GLU A 108 -5.57 -2.47 0.11
CA GLU A 108 -6.73 -1.70 0.58
C GLU A 108 -6.42 -0.95 1.87
N THR A 109 -5.74 -1.61 2.81
CA THR A 109 -5.40 -0.98 4.09
C THR A 109 -4.39 0.15 3.93
N LEU A 110 -3.44 0.04 3.00
CA LEU A 110 -2.49 1.11 2.69
C LEU A 110 -3.17 2.30 2.03
N ALA A 111 -4.16 2.07 1.17
CA ALA A 111 -4.99 3.16 0.64
C ALA A 111 -5.74 3.88 1.77
N ALA A 112 -6.32 3.12 2.72
CA ALA A 112 -6.99 3.70 3.88
C ALA A 112 -6.03 4.46 4.80
N ASP A 113 -4.81 3.97 5.02
CA ASP A 113 -3.76 4.65 5.77
C ASP A 113 -3.34 5.96 5.09
N ALA A 114 -3.23 5.98 3.75
CA ALA A 114 -2.94 7.20 3.01
C ALA A 114 -4.00 8.27 3.24
N GLU A 115 -5.28 7.91 3.16
CA GLU A 115 -6.37 8.85 3.43
C GLU A 115 -6.40 9.33 4.89
N GLN A 116 -6.14 8.42 5.84
CA GLN A 116 -6.05 8.76 7.26
C GLN A 116 -4.90 9.74 7.52
N ALA A 117 -3.73 9.52 6.93
CA ALA A 117 -2.58 10.41 7.03
C ALA A 117 -2.91 11.82 6.51
N ALA A 118 -3.57 11.90 5.34
CA ALA A 118 -4.01 13.17 4.75
C ALA A 118 -5.03 13.92 5.62
N ARG A 119 -5.88 13.19 6.37
CA ARG A 119 -6.82 13.77 7.35
C ARG A 119 -6.09 14.23 8.61
N ALA A 120 -5.23 13.38 9.18
CA ALA A 120 -4.47 13.65 10.38
C ALA A 120 -3.56 14.89 10.21
N ALA A 121 -2.97 15.08 9.04
CA ALA A 121 -2.09 16.22 8.75
C ALA A 121 -2.78 17.60 8.86
N LYS A 122 -4.11 17.63 8.87
CA LYS A 122 -4.92 18.85 8.99
C LYS A 122 -5.39 19.12 10.42
N LEU A 123 -5.11 18.20 11.35
CA LEU A 123 -5.54 18.33 12.73
C LEU A 123 -4.65 19.32 13.49
N PRO A 124 -5.21 20.04 14.48
CA PRO A 124 -4.41 20.79 15.42
C PRO A 124 -3.59 19.85 16.31
N ALA A 125 -2.51 20.36 16.91
CA ALA A 125 -1.55 19.57 17.68
C ALA A 125 -2.18 18.67 18.75
N VAL A 126 -3.17 19.20 19.50
CA VAL A 126 -3.85 18.48 20.59
C VAL A 126 -4.68 17.31 20.07
N ASP A 127 -5.33 17.46 18.92
CA ASP A 127 -6.15 16.39 18.35
C ASP A 127 -5.27 15.34 17.67
N LEU A 128 -4.11 15.75 17.16
CA LEU A 128 -3.19 14.88 16.45
C LEU A 128 -2.52 13.86 17.39
N VAL A 129 -2.12 14.27 18.61
CA VAL A 129 -1.51 13.34 19.59
C VAL A 129 -2.47 12.30 20.15
N ASP A 130 -3.77 12.60 20.11
CA ASP A 130 -4.88 11.75 20.53
C ASP A 130 -5.56 11.03 19.35
N TYR A 131 -5.07 11.24 18.13
CA TYR A 131 -5.61 10.62 16.93
C TYR A 131 -5.49 9.10 17.00
N SER A 132 -6.59 8.41 16.72
CA SER A 132 -6.65 6.95 16.68
C SER A 132 -6.77 6.49 15.24
N TRP A 133 -5.78 5.72 14.80
CA TRP A 133 -5.79 5.05 13.51
C TRP A 133 -6.74 3.87 13.53
N GLU A 134 -7.60 3.81 12.52
CA GLU A 134 -8.55 2.73 12.32
C GLU A 134 -7.85 1.54 11.66
N GLY A 135 -8.30 0.31 11.97
CA GLY A 135 -7.84 -0.89 11.26
C GLY A 135 -6.52 -1.52 11.71
N VAL A 136 -5.71 -0.86 12.56
CA VAL A 136 -4.36 -1.30 12.99
C VAL A 136 -4.25 -2.79 13.35
N LYS A 137 -5.24 -3.33 14.09
CA LYS A 137 -5.24 -4.74 14.50
C LYS A 137 -5.53 -5.72 13.35
N ALA A 138 -6.41 -5.36 12.44
CA ALA A 138 -6.73 -6.18 11.27
C ALA A 138 -5.53 -6.23 10.32
N ILE A 139 -4.90 -5.07 10.09
CA ILE A 139 -3.74 -4.89 9.21
C ILE A 139 -2.56 -5.77 9.65
N GLY A 140 -2.23 -5.76 10.95
CA GLY A 140 -1.10 -6.54 11.46
C GLY A 140 -1.24 -8.05 11.21
N SER A 141 -2.47 -8.58 11.31
CA SER A 141 -2.75 -10.00 11.04
C SER A 141 -2.68 -10.33 9.54
N ALA A 142 -3.29 -9.50 8.69
CA ALA A 142 -3.27 -9.68 7.25
C ALA A 142 -1.83 -9.61 6.72
N ALA A 143 -1.08 -8.57 7.09
CA ALA A 143 0.32 -8.41 6.69
C ALA A 143 1.24 -9.54 7.19
N ALA A 144 0.98 -10.11 8.37
CA ALA A 144 1.72 -11.27 8.85
C ALA A 144 1.41 -12.54 8.05
N ALA A 145 0.12 -12.79 7.78
CA ALA A 145 -0.30 -13.94 6.97
C ALA A 145 0.25 -13.85 5.53
N THR A 146 0.21 -12.67 4.92
CA THR A 146 0.77 -12.41 3.58
C THR A 146 2.27 -12.67 3.55
N ARG A 147 3.03 -12.19 4.54
CA ARG A 147 4.47 -12.46 4.62
C ARG A 147 4.77 -13.95 4.79
N ALA A 148 4.01 -14.66 5.62
CA ALA A 148 4.14 -16.11 5.74
C ALA A 148 3.85 -16.83 4.41
N ALA A 149 2.83 -16.42 3.67
CA ALA A 149 2.50 -16.97 2.35
C ALA A 149 3.60 -16.72 1.30
N LEU A 150 4.35 -15.64 1.46
CA LEU A 150 5.50 -15.26 0.62
C LEU A 150 6.83 -15.84 1.11
N GLY A 151 6.84 -16.63 2.19
CA GLY A 151 8.05 -17.20 2.78
C GLY A 151 8.98 -16.17 3.41
N LEU A 152 8.45 -15.01 3.82
CA LEU A 152 9.19 -13.92 4.45
C LEU A 152 9.20 -14.06 5.99
N PRO A 153 10.15 -13.41 6.68
CA PRO A 153 10.16 -13.36 8.15
C PRO A 153 8.86 -12.81 8.76
N GLU A 154 8.50 -13.31 9.94
CA GLU A 154 7.28 -12.93 10.68
C GLU A 154 7.33 -11.51 11.26
N GLY A 155 8.52 -10.92 11.44
CA GLY A 155 8.67 -9.50 11.78
C GLY A 155 8.85 -8.62 10.52
N VAL A 156 8.08 -7.53 10.39
CA VAL A 156 8.25 -6.58 9.27
C VAL A 156 9.62 -5.90 9.35
N GLY A 157 10.06 -5.53 10.56
CA GLY A 157 11.40 -4.96 10.78
C GLY A 157 12.52 -5.91 10.35
N SER A 158 12.45 -7.20 10.71
CA SER A 158 13.42 -8.20 10.24
C SER A 158 13.37 -8.40 8.74
N ALA A 159 12.16 -8.48 8.15
CA ALA A 159 12.01 -8.67 6.71
C ALA A 159 12.55 -7.47 5.91
N CYS A 160 12.39 -6.25 6.42
CA CYS A 160 12.93 -5.03 5.81
C CYS A 160 14.43 -4.86 6.02
N ALA A 161 14.97 -5.28 7.17
CA ALA A 161 16.40 -5.25 7.46
C ALA A 161 17.19 -6.25 6.59
N ASP A 162 16.58 -7.37 6.25
CA ASP A 162 17.19 -8.43 5.43
C ASP A 162 17.10 -8.16 3.91
N ARG A 163 16.53 -7.02 3.48
CA ARG A 163 16.50 -6.66 2.05
C ARG A 163 17.94 -6.54 1.53
N PRO A 164 18.31 -7.24 0.45
CA PRO A 164 19.54 -6.90 -0.25
C PRO A 164 19.41 -5.45 -0.71
N VAL A 165 20.35 -4.60 -0.30
CA VAL A 165 20.43 -3.23 -0.80
C VAL A 165 20.63 -3.33 -2.30
N SER A 166 19.57 -3.12 -3.08
CA SER A 166 19.69 -3.00 -4.53
C SER A 166 20.67 -1.86 -4.78
N ALA A 167 21.87 -2.22 -5.27
CA ALA A 167 22.86 -1.25 -5.71
C ALA A 167 22.18 -0.36 -6.75
N ARG A 168 21.99 0.91 -6.39
CA ARG A 168 21.64 1.96 -7.36
C ARG A 168 22.77 2.17 -8.34
#